data_AF-A0A699W4P8-F1
#
_entry.id   AF-A0A699W4P8-F1
#
_cell.length_a   1.000
_cell.length_b   1.000
_cell.length_c   1.000
_cell.angle_alpha   90.00
_cell.angle_beta   90.00
_cell.angle_gamma   90.00
#
_symmetry.space_group_name_H-M   'P 1'
#
loop_
_entity.id
_entity.type
_entity.pdbx_description
1 polymer ?
#
loop_
_entity_poly.entity_id
_entity_poly.type
_entity_poly.pdbx_seq_one_letter_code
_entity_poly.pdbx_strand_id
1 'polypeptide(L)'
;IFPEAKNPDDYSKRFSNIDPFDLTDMVKNKDIETLHRHDGVTGFAKSLHTNLEHGIISNDIESRKIAFGSNTYKKPPPKGFLYFVVEAFKDPTILILLACATLSLGFGIKEEGAKEGWYEGGSIFVAVLLVIAVSA
;
A
#
# COMPACT_ATOMS: atom_id res chain seq x y z
N ILE A 1 39.19 -7.40 -3.74
CA ILE A 1 38.21 -8.49 -3.60
C ILE A 1 37.83 -8.52 -2.13
N PHE A 2 36.71 -7.90 -1.77
CA PHE A 2 36.24 -7.86 -0.39
C PHE A 2 35.48 -9.16 -0.08
N PRO A 3 35.61 -9.73 1.12
CA PRO A 3 35.03 -11.03 1.44
C PRO A 3 33.51 -10.98 1.36
N GLU A 4 32.93 -12.05 0.83
CA GLU A 4 31.49 -12.26 0.78
C GLU A 4 30.98 -12.55 2.20
N ALA A 5 30.04 -11.73 2.69
CA ALA A 5 29.50 -11.84 4.03
C ALA A 5 28.60 -13.08 4.16
N LYS A 6 28.82 -13.88 5.21
CA LYS A 6 28.18 -15.20 5.40
C LYS A 6 26.85 -15.14 6.18
N ASN A 7 26.43 -13.96 6.65
CA ASN A 7 25.27 -13.77 7.53
C ASN A 7 24.59 -12.40 7.27
N PRO A 8 23.25 -12.30 7.10
CA PRO A 8 22.53 -11.03 6.94
C PRO A 8 22.85 -9.95 7.98
N ASP A 9 23.16 -10.35 9.21
CA ASP A 9 23.52 -9.44 10.32
C ASP A 9 24.82 -8.64 10.04
N ASP A 10 25.69 -9.17 9.18
CA ASP A 10 26.98 -8.58 8.83
C ASP A 10 26.81 -7.34 7.92
N TYR A 11 25.74 -7.31 7.11
CA TYR A 11 25.41 -6.16 6.27
C TYR A 11 24.91 -4.97 7.07
N SER A 12 24.14 -5.20 8.14
CA SER A 12 23.73 -4.13 9.07
C SER A 12 24.93 -3.51 9.78
N LYS A 13 25.92 -4.34 10.15
CA LYS A 13 27.18 -3.86 10.75
C LYS A 13 28.00 -3.00 9.79
N ARG A 14 27.99 -3.31 8.48
CA ARG A 14 28.71 -2.53 7.47
C ARG A 14 28.29 -1.07 7.40
N PHE A 15 27.00 -0.78 7.64
CA PHE A 15 26.46 0.59 7.64
C PHE A 15 26.20 1.14 9.05
N SER A 16 26.72 0.49 10.10
CA SER A 16 26.48 0.86 11.51
C SER A 16 26.92 2.28 11.90
N ASN A 17 27.78 2.89 11.10
CA ASN A 17 28.24 4.27 11.32
C ASN A 17 27.20 5.33 10.91
N ILE A 18 26.08 4.95 10.29
CA ILE A 18 25.01 5.88 9.91
C ILE A 18 23.64 5.29 10.25
N ASP A 19 22.83 6.05 10.98
CA ASP A 19 21.41 5.75 11.16
C ASP A 19 20.59 6.23 9.94
N PRO A 20 19.80 5.35 9.30
CA PRO A 20 18.84 5.74 8.27
C PRO A 20 17.87 6.86 8.70
N PHE A 21 17.54 6.94 10.00
CA PHE A 21 16.68 7.99 10.53
C PHE A 21 17.35 9.36 10.44
N ASP A 22 18.62 9.47 10.86
CA ASP A 22 19.39 10.72 10.80
C ASP A 22 19.57 11.21 9.35
N LEU A 23 19.79 10.29 8.40
CA LEU A 23 19.81 10.63 6.98
C LEU A 23 18.48 11.23 6.52
N THR A 24 17.37 10.63 6.95
CA THR A 24 16.02 11.08 6.57
C THR A 24 15.73 12.46 7.17
N ASP A 25 16.07 12.66 8.43
CA ASP A 25 15.85 13.93 9.13
C ASP A 25 16.69 15.06 8.53
N MET A 26 17.97 14.81 8.27
CA MET A 26 18.88 15.77 7.66
C MET A 26 18.40 16.22 6.27
N VAL A 27 17.98 15.29 5.42
CA VAL A 27 17.47 15.61 4.07
C VAL A 27 16.15 16.37 4.15
N LYS A 28 15.27 15.99 5.08
CA LYS A 28 13.95 16.63 5.27
C LYS A 28 14.08 18.07 5.78
N ASN A 29 14.99 18.30 6.74
CA ASN A 29 15.19 19.59 7.39
C ASN A 29 16.24 20.46 6.69
N LYS A 30 16.89 19.94 5.63
CA LYS A 30 18.01 20.59 4.91
C LYS A 30 19.11 21.04 5.87
N ASP A 31 19.46 20.18 6.81
CA ASP A 31 20.43 20.48 7.85
C ASP A 31 21.87 20.41 7.31
N ILE A 32 22.33 21.53 6.75
CA ILE A 32 23.68 21.70 6.20
C ILE A 32 24.74 21.72 7.31
N GLU A 33 24.38 22.07 8.55
CA GLU A 33 25.33 22.09 9.66
C GLU A 33 25.70 20.67 10.08
N THR A 34 24.73 19.77 10.15
CA THR A 34 24.97 18.34 10.34
C THR A 34 25.74 17.74 9.16
N LEU A 35 25.48 18.20 7.94
CA LEU A 35 26.27 17.80 6.76
C LEU A 35 27.75 18.18 6.93
N HIS A 36 28.04 19.42 7.33
CA HIS A 36 29.41 19.91 7.54
C HIS A 36 30.12 19.23 8.71
N ARG A 37 29.39 18.86 9.77
CA ARG A 37 29.93 18.12 10.92
C ARG A 37 30.42 16.72 10.57
N HIS A 38 29.90 16.14 9.49
CA HIS A 38 30.28 14.81 8.97
C HIS A 38 31.23 14.90 7.76
N ASP A 39 32.18 15.83 7.76
CA ASP A 39 33.11 16.09 6.65
C ASP A 39 32.42 16.39 5.30
N GLY A 40 31.16 16.84 5.34
CA GLY A 40 30.40 17.16 4.14
C GLY A 40 30.11 15.94 3.26
N VAL A 41 30.01 16.17 1.96
CA VAL A 41 29.61 15.14 0.98
C VAL A 41 30.63 13.99 0.92
N THR A 42 31.91 14.24 1.20
CA THR A 42 32.96 13.22 1.17
C THR A 42 32.88 12.26 2.36
N GLY A 43 32.61 12.77 3.56
CA GLY A 43 32.42 11.92 4.75
C GLY A 43 31.16 11.06 4.66
N PHE A 44 30.08 11.59 4.08
CA PHE A 44 28.88 10.80 3.79
C PHE A 44 29.12 9.73 2.72
N ALA A 45 29.82 10.05 1.64
CA ALA A 45 30.16 9.07 0.62
C ALA A 45 31.00 7.92 1.21
N LYS A 46 31.97 8.24 2.06
CA LYS A 46 32.76 7.25 2.80
C LYS A 46 31.90 6.39 3.72
N SER A 47 31.03 7.02 4.50
CA SER A 47 30.19 6.35 5.48
C SER A 47 29.12 5.46 4.82
N LEU A 48 28.59 5.89 3.67
CA LEU A 48 27.69 5.10 2.81
C LEU A 48 28.44 4.10 1.93
N HIS A 49 29.76 3.97 2.04
CA HIS A 49 30.59 3.12 1.18
C HIS A 49 30.30 3.31 -0.33
N THR A 50 30.17 4.57 -0.75
CA THR A 50 29.83 4.98 -2.12
C THR A 50 30.96 5.81 -2.70
N ASN A 51 31.29 5.61 -3.98
CA ASN A 51 32.24 6.45 -4.70
C ASN A 51 31.52 7.66 -5.30
N LEU A 52 32.12 8.85 -5.22
CA LEU A 52 31.50 10.07 -5.74
C LEU A 52 31.44 10.14 -7.28
N GLU A 53 32.36 9.47 -7.97
CA GLU A 53 32.43 9.46 -9.43
C GLU A 53 31.76 8.22 -10.04
N HIS A 54 31.91 7.07 -9.38
CA HIS A 54 31.51 5.75 -9.88
C HIS A 54 30.28 5.18 -9.17
N GLY A 55 29.80 5.84 -8.10
CA GLY A 55 28.61 5.43 -7.36
C GLY A 55 28.80 4.15 -6.55
N ILE A 56 27.75 3.32 -6.54
CA ILE A 56 27.64 2.10 -5.74
C ILE A 56 28.12 0.90 -6.57
N ILE A 57 28.86 -0.01 -5.94
CA ILE A 57 29.27 -1.26 -6.58
C ILE A 57 28.08 -2.23 -6.62
N SER A 58 27.76 -2.81 -7.78
CA SER A 58 26.54 -3.61 -8.01
C SER A 58 26.35 -4.81 -7.07
N ASN A 59 27.41 -5.35 -6.47
CA ASN A 59 27.33 -6.46 -5.51
C ASN A 59 26.84 -6.02 -4.11
N ASP A 60 26.64 -4.73 -3.88
CA ASP A 60 26.26 -4.16 -2.58
C ASP A 60 24.76 -3.84 -2.47
N ILE A 61 24.00 -4.09 -3.55
CA ILE A 61 22.58 -3.72 -3.63
C ILE A 61 21.74 -4.45 -2.57
N GLU A 62 22.01 -5.74 -2.35
CA GLU A 62 21.27 -6.56 -1.38
C GLU A 62 21.58 -6.14 0.06
N SER A 63 22.86 -5.95 0.38
CA SER A 63 23.33 -5.41 1.68
C SER A 63 22.63 -4.10 2.04
N ARG A 64 22.52 -3.19 1.06
CA ARG A 64 21.89 -1.89 1.25
C ARG A 64 20.39 -2.00 1.43
N LYS A 65 19.72 -2.90 0.72
CA LYS A 65 18.29 -3.17 0.95
C LYS A 65 18.02 -3.72 2.34
N ILE A 66 18.94 -4.52 2.90
CA ILE A 66 18.83 -5.02 4.28
C ILE A 66 19.02 -3.87 5.29
N ALA A 67 20.02 -3.00 5.08
CA ALA A 67 20.34 -1.92 6.02
C ALA A 67 19.39 -0.71 5.97
N PHE A 68 18.97 -0.29 4.78
CA PHE A 68 18.18 0.93 4.56
C PHE A 68 16.72 0.63 4.17
N GLY A 69 16.39 -0.63 3.90
CA GLY A 69 15.09 -1.01 3.34
C GLY A 69 15.02 -0.84 1.82
N SER A 70 13.91 -1.32 1.25
CA SER A 70 13.64 -1.16 -0.18
C SER A 70 13.06 0.24 -0.46
N ASN A 71 13.55 0.92 -1.48
CA ASN A 71 12.96 2.16 -2.00
C ASN A 71 11.69 1.84 -2.80
N THR A 72 10.69 1.27 -2.14
CA THR A 72 9.43 0.88 -2.75
C THR A 72 8.30 1.42 -1.92
N TYR A 73 7.42 2.19 -2.55
CA TYR A 73 6.19 2.64 -1.94
C TYR A 73 5.34 1.43 -1.55
N LYS A 74 4.98 1.34 -0.26
CA LYS A 74 3.96 0.40 0.21
C LYS A 74 2.64 0.83 -0.42
N LYS A 75 2.30 0.22 -1.55
CA LYS A 75 0.96 0.36 -2.12
C LYS A 75 -0.02 -0.27 -1.11
N PRO A 76 -1.09 0.42 -0.72
CA PRO A 76 -2.14 -0.25 0.05
C PRO A 76 -2.63 -1.46 -0.76
N PRO A 77 -2.95 -2.59 -0.09
CA PRO A 77 -3.47 -3.75 -0.80
C PRO A 77 -4.71 -3.32 -1.60
N PRO A 78 -4.91 -3.87 -2.82
CA PRO A 78 -6.10 -3.57 -3.60
C PRO A 78 -7.32 -3.93 -2.78
N LYS A 79 -8.26 -3.00 -2.67
CA LYS A 79 -9.53 -3.25 -1.98
C LYS A 79 -10.35 -4.20 -2.85
N GLY A 80 -10.80 -5.31 -2.27
CA GLY A 80 -11.61 -6.31 -2.98
C GLY A 80 -13.08 -5.90 -3.10
N PHE A 81 -13.84 -6.63 -3.91
CA PHE A 81 -15.28 -6.40 -4.11
C PHE A 81 -16.09 -6.35 -2.80
N LEU A 82 -15.78 -7.22 -1.83
CA LEU A 82 -16.47 -7.23 -0.53
C LEU A 82 -16.27 -5.93 0.27
N TYR A 83 -15.12 -5.27 0.13
CA TYR A 83 -14.89 -3.97 0.76
C TYR A 83 -15.88 -2.93 0.20
N PHE A 84 -16.08 -2.93 -1.13
CA PHE A 84 -17.00 -2.00 -1.78
C PHE A 84 -18.46 -2.29 -1.43
N VAL A 85 -18.84 -3.56 -1.30
CA VAL A 85 -20.19 -3.93 -0.83
C VAL A 85 -20.44 -3.43 0.58
N VAL A 86 -19.50 -3.62 1.51
CA VAL A 86 -19.62 -3.12 2.89
C VAL A 86 -19.63 -1.59 2.93
N GLU A 87 -18.86 -0.94 2.05
CA GLU A 87 -18.88 0.51 1.91
C GLU A 87 -20.23 1.02 1.39
N ALA A 88 -20.80 0.34 0.39
CA ALA A 88 -22.10 0.69 -0.19
C ALA A 88 -23.26 0.57 0.80
N PHE A 89 -23.19 -0.36 1.77
CA PHE A 89 -24.19 -0.46 2.84
C PHE A 89 -24.24 0.76 3.77
N LYS A 90 -23.23 1.66 3.76
CA LYS A 90 -23.26 2.91 4.52
C LYS A 90 -24.06 4.01 3.83
N ASP A 91 -24.37 3.86 2.54
CA ASP A 91 -25.17 4.81 1.80
C ASP A 91 -26.65 4.59 2.10
N PRO A 92 -27.37 5.60 2.65
CA PRO A 92 -28.80 5.46 2.96
C PRO A 92 -29.64 5.15 1.71
N THR A 93 -29.19 5.57 0.53
CA THR A 93 -29.87 5.29 -0.75
C THR A 93 -29.84 3.80 -1.08
N ILE A 94 -28.69 3.14 -0.90
CA ILE A 94 -28.53 1.71 -1.14
C ILE A 94 -29.39 0.91 -0.14
N LEU A 95 -29.44 1.33 1.12
CA LEU A 95 -30.28 0.69 2.12
C LEU A 95 -31.78 0.77 1.77
N ILE A 96 -32.25 1.93 1.31
CA ILE A 96 -33.65 2.09 0.88
C ILE A 96 -33.95 1.21 -0.34
N LEU A 97 -33.05 1.15 -1.34
CA LEU A 97 -33.24 0.29 -2.51
C LEU A 97 -33.25 -1.19 -2.15
N LEU A 98 -32.41 -1.62 -1.20
CA LEU A 98 -32.42 -2.99 -0.70
C LEU A 98 -33.72 -3.31 0.03
N ALA A 99 -34.21 -2.38 0.87
CA ALA A 99 -35.51 -2.52 1.54
C ALA A 99 -36.64 -2.65 0.51
N CYS A 100 -36.68 -1.79 -0.52
CA CYS A 100 -37.63 -1.89 -1.62
C CYS A 100 -37.52 -3.23 -2.36
N ALA A 101 -36.32 -3.69 -2.67
CA ALA A 101 -36.09 -4.98 -3.32
C ALA A 101 -36.64 -6.14 -2.46
N THR A 102 -36.36 -6.14 -1.15
CA THR A 102 -36.85 -7.19 -0.24
C THR A 102 -38.37 -7.18 -0.08
N LEU A 103 -38.99 -5.99 0.04
CA LEU A 103 -40.44 -5.86 0.14
C LEU A 103 -41.12 -6.25 -1.16
N SER A 104 -40.61 -5.78 -2.31
CA SER A 104 -41.13 -6.13 -3.64
C SER A 104 -40.98 -7.62 -3.92
N LEU A 105 -39.84 -8.23 -3.56
CA LEU A 105 -39.65 -9.68 -3.68
C LEU A 105 -40.61 -10.45 -2.77
N GLY A 106 -40.77 -10.02 -1.52
CA GLY A 106 -41.66 -10.66 -0.55
C GLY A 106 -43.13 -10.57 -0.96
N PHE A 107 -43.57 -9.41 -1.42
CA PHE A 107 -44.94 -9.23 -1.93
C PHE A 107 -45.17 -9.96 -3.24
N GLY A 108 -44.25 -9.86 -4.19
CA GLY A 108 -44.36 -10.56 -5.47
C GLY A 108 -44.44 -12.07 -5.28
N ILE A 109 -43.56 -12.67 -4.47
CA ILE A 109 -43.62 -14.11 -4.18
C ILE A 109 -44.93 -14.50 -3.47
N LYS A 110 -45.47 -13.63 -2.61
CA LYS A 110 -46.73 -13.89 -1.89
C LYS A 110 -47.96 -13.81 -2.81
N GLU A 111 -47.97 -12.90 -3.77
CA GLU A 111 -49.13 -12.61 -4.62
C GLU A 111 -49.14 -13.44 -5.91
N GLU A 112 -48.01 -13.55 -6.59
CA GLU A 112 -47.87 -14.24 -7.88
C GLU A 112 -47.18 -15.61 -7.77
N GLY A 113 -46.75 -15.98 -6.56
CA GLY A 113 -46.01 -17.21 -6.30
C GLY A 113 -44.53 -17.10 -6.68
N ALA A 114 -43.71 -18.03 -6.18
CA ALA A 114 -42.26 -17.99 -6.35
C ALA A 114 -41.75 -18.09 -7.80
N LYS A 115 -42.61 -18.49 -8.75
CA LYS A 115 -42.23 -18.65 -10.16
C LYS A 115 -42.24 -17.34 -10.94
N GLU A 116 -43.23 -16.48 -10.67
CA GLU A 116 -43.46 -15.24 -11.43
C GLU A 116 -43.15 -14.00 -10.57
N GLY A 117 -43.43 -14.04 -9.27
CA GLY A 117 -43.32 -12.89 -8.39
C GLY A 117 -41.92 -12.43 -8.00
N TRP A 118 -40.86 -13.04 -8.54
CA TRP A 118 -39.49 -12.67 -8.22
C TRP A 118 -38.93 -11.58 -9.15
N TYR A 119 -39.52 -11.38 -10.34
CA TYR A 119 -38.95 -10.50 -11.35
C TYR A 119 -38.86 -9.04 -10.91
N GLU A 120 -39.84 -8.53 -10.16
CA GLU A 120 -39.87 -7.14 -9.73
C GLU A 120 -38.79 -6.85 -8.68
N GLY A 121 -38.78 -7.59 -7.57
CA GLY A 121 -37.76 -7.46 -6.53
C GLY A 121 -36.36 -7.87 -7.00
N GLY A 122 -36.28 -8.90 -7.85
CA GLY A 122 -35.03 -9.38 -8.45
C GLY A 122 -34.39 -8.35 -9.37
N SER A 123 -35.17 -7.64 -10.18
CA SER A 123 -34.66 -6.59 -11.07
C SER A 123 -34.04 -5.42 -10.30
N ILE A 124 -34.68 -5.00 -9.21
CA ILE A 124 -34.17 -3.95 -8.32
C ILE A 124 -32.86 -4.40 -7.67
N PHE A 125 -32.78 -5.65 -7.21
CA PHE A 125 -31.56 -6.21 -6.62
C PHE A 125 -30.39 -6.25 -7.62
N VAL A 126 -30.64 -6.71 -8.85
CA VAL A 126 -29.63 -6.72 -9.92
C VAL A 126 -29.16 -5.29 -10.26
N ALA A 127 -30.08 -4.32 -10.32
CA ALA A 127 -29.71 -2.93 -10.56
C ALA A 127 -28.76 -2.38 -9.47
N VAL A 128 -29.03 -2.66 -8.19
CA VAL A 128 -28.14 -2.25 -7.08
C VAL A 128 -26.76 -2.90 -7.21
N LEU A 129 -26.68 -4.20 -7.54
CA LEU A 129 -25.39 -4.87 -7.74
C LEU A 129 -24.59 -4.27 -8.89
N LEU A 130 -25.24 -3.89 -10.00
CA LEU A 130 -24.58 -3.25 -11.12
C LEU A 130 -24.04 -1.86 -10.75
N VAL A 131 -24.81 -1.07 -9.99
CA VAL A 131 -24.35 0.24 -9.51
C VAL A 131 -23.12 0.10 -8.60
N ILE A 132 -23.12 -0.88 -7.69
CA ILE A 132 -21.96 -1.14 -6.83
C ILE A 132 -20.77 -1.61 -7.67
N ALA A 133 -20.98 -2.50 -8.64
CA ALA A 133 -19.91 -3.02 -9.49
C ALA A 133 -19.29 -1.96 -10.41
N VAL A 134 -20.06 -0.97 -10.88
CA VAL A 134 -19.52 0.14 -11.69
C VAL A 134 -18.79 1.18 -10.83
N SER A 135 -19.11 1.24 -9.53
CA SER A 135 -18.54 2.19 -8.58
C SER A 135 -17.34 1.63 -7.80
N ALA A 136 -17.14 0.31 -7.84
CA ALA A 136 -16.03 -0.42 -7.23
C ALA A 136 -14.76 -0.34 -8.09
#